data_AF-A0A7W9CGY4-F1
#
_entry.id   AF-A0A7W9CGY4-F1
#
_cell.length_a   1.000
_cell.length_b   1.000
_cell.length_c   1.000
_cell.angle_alpha   90.00
_cell.angle_beta   90.00
_cell.angle_gamma   90.00
#
_symmetry.space_group_name_H-M   'P 1'
#
loop_
_entity.id
_entity.type
_entity.pdbx_description
1 polymer ?
#
loop_
_entity_poly.entity_id
_entity_poly.type
_entity_poly.pdbx_seq_one_letter_code
_entity_poly.pdbx_strand_id
1 'polypeptide(L)'
;MSKIEFSKEERAVLVAHIQGWFLDELDHEIGVLPAEALIDFIGKDIGSMFYNRGLYDAQALVAKKAEDMADALYGLEKKSGLVR
;
A
#
# COMPACT_ATOMS: atom_id res chain seq x y z
N MET A 1 -7.17 -10.00 4.26
CA MET A 1 -5.84 -9.39 4.46
C MET A 1 -5.08 -10.28 5.43
N SER A 2 -3.89 -10.75 5.08
CA SER A 2 -2.98 -11.31 6.07
C SER A 2 -2.72 -10.22 7.10
N LYS A 3 -2.82 -10.54 8.39
CA LYS A 3 -2.55 -9.59 9.46
C LYS A 3 -1.22 -8.88 9.19
N ILE A 4 -1.21 -7.55 9.16
CA ILE A 4 0.03 -6.79 9.05
C ILE A 4 0.77 -7.00 10.38
N GLU A 5 1.87 -7.73 10.35
CA GLU A 5 2.68 -8.01 11.53
C GLU A 5 4.05 -7.36 11.34
N PHE A 6 4.44 -6.57 12.34
CA PHE A 6 5.76 -5.97 12.41
C PHE A 6 6.65 -6.80 13.33
N SER A 7 7.94 -6.89 13.00
CA SER A 7 8.95 -7.36 13.94
C SER A 7 9.00 -6.48 15.19
N LYS A 8 9.64 -6.95 16.26
CA LYS A 8 9.79 -6.16 17.49
C LYS A 8 10.58 -4.89 17.24
N GLU A 9 11.60 -4.98 16.39
CA GLU A 9 12.48 -3.89 16.01
C GLU A 9 11.72 -2.83 15.19
N GLU A 10 10.97 -3.25 14.17
CA GLU A 10 10.10 -2.34 13.41
C GLU A 10 9.06 -1.68 14.30
N ARG A 11 8.47 -2.44 15.24
CA ARG A 11 7.48 -1.91 16.16
C ARG A 11 8.05 -0.85 17.09
N ALA A 12 9.27 -1.05 17.61
CA ALA A 12 9.95 -0.06 18.43
C ALA A 12 10.20 1.25 17.65
N VAL A 13 10.58 1.16 16.36
CA VAL A 13 10.73 2.33 15.48
C VAL A 13 9.40 3.06 15.29
N LEU A 14 8.32 2.34 15.02
CA LEU A 14 6.98 2.92 14.85
C LEU A 14 6.49 3.62 16.13
N VAL A 15 6.72 3.02 17.29
CA VAL A 15 6.40 3.62 18.59
C VAL A 15 7.15 4.94 18.76
N ALA A 16 8.47 4.94 18.53
CA ALA A 16 9.27 6.16 18.64
C ALA A 16 8.80 7.27 17.69
N HIS A 17 8.42 6.91 16.46
CA HIS A 17 7.85 7.85 15.49
C HIS A 17 6.52 8.46 15.98
N ILE A 18 5.60 7.64 16.52
CA ILE A 18 4.34 8.14 17.06
C ILE A 18 4.58 9.04 18.26
N GLN A 19 5.47 8.65 19.17
CA GLN A 19 5.82 9.47 20.33
C GLN A 19 6.39 10.83 19.92
N GLY A 20 7.31 10.84 18.96
CA GLY A 20 7.87 12.08 18.41
C GLY A 20 6.81 12.96 17.76
N TRP A 21 5.95 12.40 16.91
CA TRP A 21 4.88 13.14 16.27
C TRP A 21 3.88 13.74 17.27
N PHE A 22 3.52 13.00 18.34
CA PHE A 22 2.66 13.51 19.40
C PHE A 22 3.28 14.70 20.14
N LEU A 23 4.58 14.64 20.41
CA LEU A 23 5.28 15.75 21.02
C LEU A 23 5.35 16.95 20.07
N ASP A 24 5.77 16.73 18.82
CA ASP A 24 6.03 17.79 17.84
C ASP A 24 4.76 18.49 17.38
N GLU A 25 3.67 17.74 17.16
CA GLU A 25 2.43 18.28 16.58
C GLU A 25 1.35 18.59 17.62
N LEU A 26 1.37 17.93 18.77
CA LEU A 26 0.33 18.08 19.80
C LEU A 26 0.85 18.62 21.13
N ASP A 27 2.16 18.89 21.26
CA ASP A 27 2.82 19.30 22.51
C ASP A 27 2.48 18.36 23.68
N HIS A 28 2.40 17.05 23.37
CA HIS A 28 1.96 16.03 24.32
C HIS A 28 2.86 14.80 24.30
N GLU A 29 3.37 14.42 25.48
CA GLU A 29 4.10 13.16 25.63
C GLU A 29 3.13 11.98 25.78
N ILE A 30 3.17 11.05 24.84
CA ILE A 30 2.46 9.77 24.91
C ILE A 30 3.40 8.65 25.37
N GLY A 31 2.92 7.79 26.27
CA GLY A 31 3.67 6.62 26.73
C GLY A 31 3.79 5.53 25.66
N VAL A 32 4.69 4.57 25.89
CA VAL A 32 4.94 3.44 24.99
C VAL A 32 3.68 2.59 24.77
N LEU A 33 2.99 2.19 25.85
CA LEU A 33 1.79 1.34 25.77
C LEU A 33 0.64 1.97 24.95
N PRO A 34 0.24 3.23 25.17
CA PRO A 34 -0.79 3.86 24.34
C PRO A 34 -0.32 4.11 22.89
N ALA A 35 0.97 4.37 22.64
CA ALA A 35 1.51 4.44 21.29
C ALA A 35 1.43 3.08 20.58
N GLU A 36 1.77 1.99 21.26
CA GLU A 36 1.62 0.62 20.76
C GLU A 36 0.15 0.29 20.44
N ALA A 37 -0.78 0.65 21.32
CA ALA A 37 -2.21 0.43 21.10
C ALA A 37 -2.72 1.24 19.88
N LEU A 38 -2.19 2.44 19.66
CA LEU A 38 -2.53 3.24 18.49
C LEU A 38 -2.04 2.59 17.19
N ILE A 39 -0.84 2.00 17.17
CA ILE A 39 -0.33 1.24 16.01
C ILE A 39 -1.27 0.08 15.69
N ASP A 40 -1.70 -0.66 16.71
CA ASP A 40 -2.62 -1.80 16.52
C ASP A 40 -3.98 -1.35 15.99
N PHE A 41 -4.53 -0.27 16.52
CA PHE A 41 -5.78 0.33 16.03
C PHE A 41 -5.66 0.75 14.57
N ILE A 42 -4.61 1.50 14.21
CA ILE A 42 -4.39 1.94 12.83
C ILE A 42 -4.26 0.72 11.92
N GLY A 43 -3.42 -0.25 12.27
CA GLY A 43 -3.20 -1.45 11.45
C GLY A 43 -4.47 -2.27 11.23
N LYS A 44 -5.28 -2.45 12.28
CA LYS A 44 -6.50 -3.26 12.25
C LYS A 44 -7.67 -2.57 11.56
N ASP A 45 -7.93 -1.32 11.93
CA ASP A 45 -9.19 -0.66 11.58
C ASP A 45 -9.04 0.29 10.38
N ILE A 46 -7.84 0.84 10.15
CA ILE A 46 -7.60 1.85 9.08
C ILE A 46 -6.67 1.30 7.97
N GLY A 47 -5.74 0.41 8.31
CA GLY A 47 -4.65 -0.01 7.42
C GLY A 47 -5.12 -0.64 6.11
N SER A 48 -6.25 -1.35 6.14
CA SER A 48 -6.85 -1.95 4.94
C SER A 48 -7.27 -0.92 3.89
N MET A 49 -7.70 0.28 4.31
CA MET A 49 -8.10 1.35 3.39
C MET A 49 -6.90 1.85 2.58
N PHE A 50 -5.78 2.16 3.26
CA PHE A 50 -4.55 2.60 2.61
C PHE A 50 -3.95 1.52 1.72
N TYR A 51 -3.89 0.27 2.22
CA TYR A 51 -3.37 -0.86 1.46
C TYR A 51 -4.17 -1.10 0.17
N ASN A 52 -5.50 -1.15 0.28
CA ASN A 52 -6.35 -1.35 -0.88
C ASN A 52 -6.22 -0.21 -1.89
N ARG A 53 -6.09 1.04 -1.43
CA ARG A 53 -5.89 2.18 -2.33
C ARG A 53 -4.59 2.04 -3.13
N GLY A 54 -3.49 1.69 -2.47
CA GLY A 54 -2.22 1.42 -3.15
C GLY A 54 -2.32 0.24 -4.13
N LEU A 55 -3.07 -0.81 -3.78
CA LEU A 55 -3.30 -1.95 -4.66
C LEU A 55 -4.10 -1.55 -5.91
N TYR A 56 -5.11 -0.70 -5.78
CA TYR A 56 -5.87 -0.20 -6.93
C TYR A 56 -5.01 0.66 -7.86
N ASP A 57 -4.14 1.51 -7.30
CA ASP A 57 -3.21 2.31 -8.11
C ASP A 57 -2.23 1.40 -8.88
N ALA A 58 -1.71 0.34 -8.24
CA ALA A 58 -0.87 -0.66 -8.90
C ALA A 58 -1.64 -1.42 -10.00
N GLN A 59 -2.89 -1.83 -9.75
CA GLN A 59 -3.73 -2.47 -10.74
C GLN A 59 -3.98 -1.58 -11.95
N ALA A 60 -4.28 -0.29 -11.74
CA ALA A 60 -4.49 0.66 -12.82
C ALA A 60 -3.24 0.83 -13.70
N LEU A 61 -2.06 0.91 -13.08
CA LEU A 61 -0.79 0.97 -13.81
C LEU A 61 -0.55 -0.28 -14.67
N VAL A 62 -0.77 -1.46 -14.09
CA VAL A 62 -0.59 -2.73 -14.80
C VAL A 62 -1.59 -2.88 -15.94
N ALA A 63 -2.86 -2.54 -15.72
CA ALA A 63 -3.91 -2.59 -16.74
C ALA A 63 -3.54 -1.73 -17.96
N LYS A 64 -3.12 -0.49 -17.72
CA LYS A 64 -2.65 0.40 -18.79
C LYS A 64 -1.49 -0.19 -19.57
N LYS A 65 -0.52 -0.82 -18.89
CA LYS A 65 0.62 -1.44 -19.56
C LYS A 65 0.22 -2.66 -20.37
N ALA A 66 -0.77 -3.43 -19.91
CA ALA A 66 -1.30 -4.56 -20.66
C ALA A 66 -2.03 -4.10 -21.94
N GLU A 67 -2.77 -2.99 -21.88
CA GLU A 67 -3.38 -2.35 -23.05
C GLU A 67 -2.30 -1.91 -24.06
N ASP A 68 -1.27 -1.18 -23.61
CA ASP A 68 -0.13 -0.76 -24.45
C ASP A 68 0.51 -1.97 -25.17
N MET A 69 0.65 -3.10 -24.46
CA MET A 69 1.22 -4.33 -25.01
C MET A 69 0.29 -5.01 -26.02
N ALA A 70 -1.02 -5.03 -25.77
CA ALA A 70 -2.00 -5.60 -26.67
C ALA A 70 -2.02 -4.82 -28.00
N ASP A 71 -2.01 -3.49 -27.94
CA ASP A 71 -1.96 -2.62 -29.12
C ASP A 71 -0.69 -2.86 -29.94
N ALA A 72 0.47 -3.01 -29.28
CA ALA A 72 1.73 -3.33 -29.95
C ALA A 72 1.68 -4.68 -30.68
N LEU A 73 1.05 -5.70 -30.08
CA LEU A 73 0.88 -7.02 -30.70
C LEU A 73 -0.07 -6.96 -31.90
N TYR A 74 -1.20 -6.24 -31.77
CA TYR A 74 -2.11 -5.99 -32.90
C TYR A 74 -1.39 -5.30 -34.06
N GLY A 75 -0.50 -4.34 -33.78
CA GLY A 75 0.32 -3.67 -34.80
C GLY A 75 1.26 -4.61 -35.57
N LEU A 76 1.61 -5.77 -35.01
CA LEU A 76 2.44 -6.79 -35.67
C LEU A 76 1.63 -7.78 -36.51
N GLU A 77 0.30 -7.79 -36.40
CA GLU A 77 -0.55 -8.70 -37.18
C GLU A 77 -0.38 -8.46 -38.68
N LYS A 78 -0.15 -9.55 -39.42
CA LYS A 78 -0.10 -9.54 -40.88
C LYS A 78 -1.42 -10.09 -41.41
N LYS A 79 -2.01 -9.39 -42.38
CA LYS A 79 -3.19 -9.89 -43.10
C LYS A 79 -2.82 -11.20 -43.81
N SER A 80 -3.41 -12.32 -43.37
CA SER A 80 -3.33 -13.60 -44.07
C SER A 80 -4.56 -13.72 -44.97
N GLY A 81 -4.36 -13.90 -46.28
CA GLY A 81 -5.44 -14.09 -47.26
C GLY A 81 -6.15 -15.45 -47.18
N LEU A 82 -5.94 -16.22 -46.11
CA LEU A 82 -6.48 -17.58 -45.94
C LEU A 82 -7.80 -17.65 -45.17
N VAL A 83 -8.37 -16.53 -44.76
CA VAL A 83 -9.75 -16.47 -44.23
C VAL A 83 -10.56 -15.60 -45.19
N ARG A 84 -11.52 -16.24 -45.87
CA ARG A 84 -12.54 -15.58 -46.70
C ARG A 84 -13.55 -14.85 -45.85
#